data_AF-A0AA42AX69-F1
#
_entry.id   AF-A0AA42AX69-F1
#
_cell.length_a   1.000
_cell.length_b   1.000
_cell.length_c   1.000
_cell.angle_alpha   90.00
_cell.angle_beta   90.00
_cell.angle_gamma   90.00
#
_symmetry.space_group_name_H-M   'P 1'
#
loop_
_entity.id
_entity.type
_entity.pdbx_description
1 polymer ?
#
loop_
_entity_poly.entity_id
_entity_poly.type
_entity_poly.pdbx_seq_one_letter_code
_entity_poly.pdbx_strand_id
1 'polypeptide(L)'
;MAKEMCPVDGIKLGSCVDVLGGILGIVSGGSPKEKCCPLLEGIADLDAALCLCTTIKAKLLNINIVLPIALQVLIQDCGKHPPPEFTCPT
;
A
#
# COMPACT_ATOMS: atom_id res chain seq x y z
N MET A 1 -15.21 -15.81 8.79
CA MET A 1 -15.01 -14.55 9.54
C MET A 1 -13.94 -13.78 8.78
N ALA A 2 -14.32 -12.71 8.08
CA ALA A 2 -13.35 -11.88 7.38
C ALA A 2 -12.51 -11.20 8.46
N LYS A 3 -11.35 -11.80 8.76
CA LYS A 3 -10.36 -11.21 9.63
C LYS A 3 -10.04 -9.89 8.96
N GLU A 4 -10.39 -8.79 9.62
CA GLU A 4 -9.90 -7.45 9.36
C GLU A 4 -8.37 -7.55 9.44
N MET A 5 -7.73 -8.04 8.37
CA MET A 5 -6.29 -8.32 8.29
C MET A 5 -5.49 -7.00 8.26
N CYS A 6 -6.20 -5.89 8.41
CA CYS A 6 -5.75 -4.53 8.24
C CYS A 6 -6.30 -3.68 9.35
N PRO A 7 -5.48 -3.30 10.34
CA PRO A 7 -5.88 -2.33 11.33
C PRO A 7 -6.03 -0.92 10.73
N VAL A 8 -5.58 -0.71 9.50
CA VAL A 8 -5.74 0.56 8.77
C VAL A 8 -6.96 0.51 7.87
N ASP A 9 -7.74 1.60 7.89
CA ASP A 9 -8.88 1.75 6.99
C ASP A 9 -8.43 1.64 5.52
N GLY A 10 -8.96 0.66 4.80
CA GLY A 10 -8.73 0.51 3.35
C GLY A 10 -9.13 1.75 2.55
N ILE A 11 -9.99 2.62 3.09
CA ILE A 11 -10.32 3.93 2.52
C ILE A 11 -9.11 4.87 2.56
N LYS A 12 -8.40 4.96 3.69
CA LYS A 12 -7.20 5.78 3.86
C LYS A 12 -6.07 5.26 2.97
N LEU A 13 -5.85 3.94 2.97
CA LEU A 13 -4.85 3.32 2.10
C LEU A 13 -5.22 3.47 0.61
N GLY A 14 -6.51 3.56 0.30
CA GLY A 14 -6.98 3.84 -1.04
C GLY A 14 -6.49 5.18 -1.59
N SER A 15 -6.31 6.19 -0.73
CA SER A 15 -5.73 7.48 -1.13
C SER A 15 -4.21 7.39 -1.38
N CYS A 16 -3.51 6.51 -0.65
CA CYS A 16 -2.10 6.20 -0.91
C CYS A 16 -1.96 5.52 -2.29
N VAL A 17 -2.81 4.53 -2.58
CA VAL A 17 -2.85 3.83 -3.88
C VAL A 17 -3.27 4.75 -5.03
N ASP A 18 -4.17 5.70 -4.78
CA ASP A 18 -4.58 6.71 -5.75
C ASP A 18 -3.43 7.65 -6.15
N VAL A 19 -2.61 8.08 -5.18
CA VAL A 19 -1.38 8.86 -5.44
C VAL A 19 -0.36 8.03 -6.23
N LEU A 20 -0.24 6.73 -5.93
CA LEU A 20 0.64 5.79 -6.64
C LEU A 20 0.17 5.53 -8.08
N GLY A 21 -1.15 5.48 -8.31
CA GLY A 21 -1.77 5.30 -9.63
C GLY A 21 -1.93 6.59 -10.44
N GLY A 22 -1.91 7.75 -9.78
CA GLY A 22 -2.16 9.08 -10.34
C GLY A 22 -1.04 9.67 -11.21
N ILE A 23 0.00 8.89 -11.53
CA ILE A 23 1.12 9.30 -12.40
C ILE A 23 0.62 9.70 -13.82
N LEU A 24 -0.62 9.34 -14.19
CA LEU A 24 -1.24 9.72 -15.46
C LEU A 24 -1.95 11.09 -15.45
N GLY A 25 -2.01 11.82 -14.32
CA GLY A 25 -2.69 13.11 -14.30
C GLY A 25 -2.47 13.92 -13.03
N ILE A 26 -1.43 14.77 -13.05
CA ILE A 26 -1.40 16.06 -12.34
C ILE A 26 -1.82 16.00 -10.86
N VAL A 27 -0.92 15.58 -9.97
CA VAL A 27 -1.01 15.99 -8.56
C VAL A 27 0.32 16.56 -8.11
N SER A 28 0.33 17.88 -7.98
CA SER A 28 1.32 18.64 -7.23
C SER A 28 1.40 18.15 -5.79
N GLY A 29 2.60 17.75 -5.37
CA GLY A 29 3.11 18.19 -4.07
C GLY A 29 3.05 17.22 -2.89
N GLY A 30 3.07 15.91 -3.08
CA GLY A 30 3.27 14.98 -1.96
C GLY A 30 3.88 13.68 -2.41
N SER A 31 5.10 13.38 -1.95
CA SER A 31 5.68 12.06 -2.21
C SER A 31 4.79 10.99 -1.55
N PRO A 32 4.55 9.84 -2.20
CA PRO A 32 3.69 8.79 -1.66
C PRO A 32 4.07 8.41 -0.22
N LYS A 33 5.36 8.48 0.14
CA LYS A 33 5.83 8.34 1.53
C LYS A 33 5.07 9.15 2.57
N GLU A 34 4.81 10.43 2.31
CA GLU A 34 4.25 11.33 3.33
C GLU A 34 2.76 11.06 3.57
N LYS A 35 2.08 10.46 2.59
CA LYS A 35 0.70 10.01 2.75
C LYS A 35 0.58 8.54 3.16
N CYS A 36 1.49 7.69 2.71
CA CYS A 36 1.46 6.25 2.90
C CYS A 36 2.14 5.81 4.20
N CYS A 37 3.32 6.35 4.53
CA CYS A 37 4.07 5.94 5.71
C CYS A 37 3.36 6.18 7.05
N PRO A 38 2.72 7.34 7.32
CA PRO A 38 1.99 7.52 8.58
C PRO A 38 0.77 6.61 8.70
N LEU A 39 0.25 6.06 7.58
CA LEU A 39 -0.82 5.06 7.61
C LEU A 39 -0.31 3.65 7.92
N LEU A 40 0.97 3.39 7.63
CA LEU A 40 1.63 2.12 7.87
C LEU A 40 2.40 2.13 9.19
N GLU A 41 2.68 3.30 9.76
CA GLU A 41 3.34 3.48 11.05
C GLU A 41 2.59 2.73 12.16
N GLY A 42 3.33 1.96 12.97
CA GLY A 42 2.75 1.13 14.04
C GLY A 42 2.12 -0.19 13.57
N ILE A 43 2.03 -0.45 12.25
CA ILE A 43 1.56 -1.74 11.70
C ILE A 43 2.75 -2.69 11.51
N ALA A 44 2.57 -3.97 11.81
CA ALA A 44 3.58 -4.98 11.48
C ALA A 44 3.84 -5.04 9.98
N ASP A 45 5.07 -5.37 9.58
CA ASP A 45 5.48 -5.40 8.17
C ASP A 45 4.58 -6.30 7.30
N LEU A 46 4.17 -7.45 7.85
CA LEU A 46 3.31 -8.42 7.17
C LEU A 46 1.88 -7.89 6.96
N ASP A 47 1.28 -7.31 8.00
CA ASP A 47 -0.06 -6.73 7.93
C ASP A 47 -0.09 -5.53 6.99
N ALA A 48 0.93 -4.66 7.06
CA ALA A 48 1.11 -3.53 6.17
C ALA A 48 1.14 -3.96 4.68
N ALA A 49 1.86 -5.03 4.38
CA ALA A 49 1.92 -5.60 3.03
C ALA A 49 0.57 -6.20 2.60
N LEU A 50 -0.11 -6.95 3.47
CA LEU A 50 -1.44 -7.52 3.21
C LEU A 50 -2.51 -6.44 2.95
N CYS A 51 -2.43 -5.30 3.64
CA CYS A 51 -3.33 -4.16 3.42
C CYS A 51 -3.15 -3.50 2.09
N LEU A 52 -1.91 -3.31 1.67
CA LEU A 52 -1.62 -2.79 0.35
C LEU A 52 -2.10 -3.78 -0.71
N CYS A 53 -1.82 -5.09 -0.56
CA CYS A 53 -2.31 -6.12 -1.49
C CYS A 53 -3.83 -6.06 -1.71
N THR A 54 -4.59 -6.04 -0.61
CA THR A 54 -6.06 -6.04 -0.65
C THR A 54 -6.62 -4.72 -1.18
N THR A 55 -6.07 -3.58 -0.76
CA THR A 55 -6.52 -2.26 -1.21
C THR A 55 -6.23 -2.02 -2.69
N ILE A 56 -5.03 -2.40 -3.15
CA ILE A 56 -4.63 -2.31 -4.56
C ILE A 56 -5.55 -3.18 -5.41
N LYS A 57 -5.82 -4.42 -4.99
CA LYS A 57 -6.78 -5.30 -5.68
C LYS A 57 -8.19 -4.71 -5.75
N ALA A 58 -8.68 -4.18 -4.64
CA ALA A 58 -10.00 -3.58 -4.57
C ALA A 58 -10.13 -2.32 -5.44
N LYS A 59 -9.08 -1.48 -5.50
CA LYS A 59 -9.07 -0.23 -6.27
C LYS A 59 -8.86 -0.44 -7.77
N LEU A 60 -7.98 -1.38 -8.14
CA LEU A 60 -7.44 -1.44 -9.50
C LEU A 60 -7.84 -2.68 -10.28
N LEU A 61 -8.65 -3.57 -9.70
CA LEU A 61 -9.24 -4.79 -10.28
C LEU A 61 -8.29 -5.79 -10.98
N ASN A 62 -7.02 -5.45 -11.27
CA ASN A 62 -5.94 -6.33 -11.75
C ASN A 62 -4.62 -5.60 -12.13
N ILE A 63 -4.45 -4.31 -11.80
CA ILE A 63 -3.26 -3.58 -12.26
C ILE A 63 -2.04 -3.95 -11.40
N ASN A 64 -1.16 -4.78 -11.97
CA ASN A 64 0.06 -5.27 -11.34
C ASN A 64 1.16 -4.21 -11.21
N ILE A 65 1.04 -3.02 -11.83
CA ILE A 65 2.10 -2.00 -11.78
C ILE A 65 2.13 -1.21 -10.46
N VAL A 66 1.01 -1.15 -9.73
CA VAL A 66 0.95 -0.38 -8.48
C VAL A 66 1.48 -1.18 -7.29
N LEU A 67 1.45 -2.51 -7.39
CA LEU A 67 2.00 -3.43 -6.41
C LEU A 67 3.51 -3.20 -6.14
N PRO A 68 4.40 -3.17 -7.15
CA PRO A 68 5.83 -2.94 -6.91
C PRO A 68 6.11 -1.54 -6.38
N ILE A 69 5.28 -0.54 -6.68
CA ILE A 69 5.47 0.83 -6.17
C ILE A 69 5.08 0.91 -4.69
N ALA A 70 3.96 0.26 -4.31
CA ALA A 70 3.58 0.14 -2.90
C ALA A 70 4.64 -0.61 -2.08
N LEU A 71 5.26 -1.64 -2.67
CA LEU A 71 6.35 -2.38 -2.04
C LEU A 71 7.63 -1.52 -1.89
N GLN A 72 7.95 -0.69 -2.89
CA GLN A 72 9.03 0.29 -2.79
C GLN A 72 8.77 1.29 -1.66
N VAL A 73 7.55 1.81 -1.55
CA VAL A 73 7.21 2.74 -0.47
C VAL A 73 7.32 2.07 0.90
N LEU A 74 6.90 0.80 1.04
CA LEU A 74 7.13 0.03 2.26
C LEU A 74 8.62 -0.03 2.62
N ILE A 75 9.44 -0.56 1.70
CA ILE A 75 10.84 -0.90 1.97
C ILE A 75 11.75 0.33 2.05
N GLN A 76 11.67 1.20 1.05
CA GLN A 76 12.59 2.32 0.89
C GLN A 76 12.16 3.56 1.65
N ASP A 77 10.86 3.86 1.66
CA ASP A 77 10.35 5.13 2.19
C ASP A 77 9.82 5.01 3.64
N CYS A 78 9.20 3.90 4.00
CA CYS A 78 8.58 3.70 5.32
C CYS A 78 9.38 2.76 6.23
N GLY A 79 10.49 2.19 5.75
CA GLY A 79 11.37 1.30 6.52
C GLY A 79 10.73 -0.04 6.90
N LYS A 80 9.72 -0.48 6.16
CA LYS A 80 9.01 -1.75 6.37
C LYS A 80 9.60 -2.87 5.55
N HIS A 81 9.89 -3.98 6.20
CA HIS A 81 10.56 -5.13 5.62
C HIS A 81 9.66 -6.36 5.73
N PRO A 82 8.74 -6.57 4.77
CA PRO A 82 8.01 -7.82 4.73
C PRO A 82 8.98 -8.99 4.51
N PRO A 83 8.63 -10.21 4.95
CA PRO A 83 9.45 -11.38 4.72
C PRO A 83 9.70 -11.58 3.22
N PRO A 84 10.89 -12.06 2.82
CA PRO A 84 11.30 -12.11 1.41
C PRO A 84 10.42 -13.02 0.54
N GLU A 85 9.74 -13.99 1.14
CA GLU A 85 8.82 -14.92 0.46
C GLU A 85 7.36 -14.42 0.50
N PHE A 86 7.12 -13.19 0.98
CA PHE A 86 5.79 -12.61 1.02
C PHE A 86 5.27 -12.33 -0.38
N THR A 87 4.18 -13.01 -0.73
CA THR A 87 3.45 -12.75 -1.97
C THR A 87 2.04 -12.33 -1.61
N CYS A 88 1.50 -11.33 -2.30
CA CYS A 88 0.11 -10.91 -2.09
C CYS A 88 -0.84 -12.10 -2.30
N PRO A 89 -1.72 -12.42 -1.33
CA PRO A 89 -2.65 -13.53 -1.46
C PRO A 89 -3.59 -13.25 -2.64
N THR A 90 -3.73 -14.21 -3.55
CA THR A 90 -4.45 -14.10 -4.83
C THR A 90 -5.94 -13.82 -4.66
#